data_AF-A0A954I0Q8-F1
#
_entry.id   AF-A0A954I0Q8-F1
#
_cell.length_a   1.000
_cell.length_b   1.000
_cell.length_c   1.000
_cell.angle_alpha   90.00
_cell.angle_beta   90.00
_cell.angle_gamma   90.00
#
_symmetry.space_group_name_H-M   'P 1'
#
loop_
_entity.id
_entity.type
_entity.pdbx_description
1 polymer ?
#
loop_
_entity_poly.entity_id
_entity_poly.type
_entity_poly.pdbx_seq_one_letter_code
_entity_poly.pdbx_strand_id
1 'polypeptide(L)'
;MPRCWIALGGNVGDVAAAMSAAMSALAAAGVEVVCCSGLYDTTPVGSAAGARYLNAAAELQTGPSPEELLDLLQRLEAEAGRVRTERWGPRPLDLDILLYADRKLSTPRLTIPHPALWYRRFVLDPLAEIADAVEHLDFGMTIGELRERLLVRPLPVAIQLPVASATPLAETLIRRFGARIAVTASTTDAAIVLAGHHTQVGRKTPATPFTLNLPAAAEREEFAINVLTAALDEPQRLD
;
A
#
# COMPACT_ATOMS: atom_id res chain seq x y z
N MET A 1 14.12 -6.63 20.68
CA MET A 1 12.71 -7.00 20.35
C MET A 1 12.59 -7.15 18.84
N PRO A 2 11.62 -7.91 18.28
CA PRO A 2 11.43 -7.95 16.83
C PRO A 2 11.10 -6.56 16.26
N ARG A 3 11.61 -6.28 15.06
CA ARG A 3 11.31 -5.06 14.29
C ARG A 3 9.95 -5.21 13.61
N CYS A 4 9.19 -4.15 13.53
CA CYS A 4 7.93 -4.09 12.80
C CYS A 4 7.83 -2.74 12.08
N TRP A 5 7.25 -2.73 10.89
CA TRP A 5 6.98 -1.50 10.15
C TRP A 5 5.49 -1.37 9.97
N ILE A 6 4.98 -0.17 10.24
CA ILE A 6 3.56 0.15 10.11
C ILE A 6 3.38 1.35 9.16
N ALA A 7 2.25 1.39 8.46
CA ALA A 7 1.77 2.58 7.78
C ALA A 7 0.81 3.33 8.71
N LEU A 8 0.83 4.65 8.57
CA LEU A 8 -0.12 5.56 9.18
C LEU A 8 -0.82 6.34 8.07
N GLY A 9 -2.14 6.48 8.14
CA GLY A 9 -2.90 7.26 7.17
C GLY A 9 -4.09 8.00 7.80
N GLY A 10 -4.50 9.13 7.23
CA GLY A 10 -5.72 9.82 7.64
C GLY A 10 -6.04 11.04 6.78
N ASN A 11 -7.29 11.50 6.83
CA ASN A 11 -7.74 12.67 6.08
C ASN A 11 -8.87 13.48 6.76
N VAL A 12 -9.18 13.19 8.02
CA VAL A 12 -10.24 13.87 8.79
C VAL A 12 -9.65 14.48 10.06
N GLY A 13 -9.98 15.75 10.32
CA GLY A 13 -9.53 16.46 11.52
C GLY A 13 -8.04 16.76 11.51
N ASP A 14 -7.44 16.83 12.69
CA ASP A 14 -5.99 17.04 12.85
C ASP A 14 -5.26 15.68 12.78
N VAL A 15 -5.00 15.24 11.55
CA VAL A 15 -4.41 13.93 11.27
C VAL A 15 -2.98 13.83 11.82
N ALA A 16 -2.19 14.90 11.74
CA ALA A 16 -0.83 14.90 12.26
C ALA A 16 -0.82 14.73 13.80
N ALA A 17 -1.72 15.43 14.50
CA ALA A 17 -1.89 15.24 15.94
C ALA A 17 -2.38 13.82 16.28
N ALA A 18 -3.31 13.25 15.50
CA ALA A 18 -3.79 11.88 15.70
C ALA A 18 -2.67 10.84 15.54
N MET A 19 -1.83 10.98 14.51
CA MET A 19 -0.65 10.12 14.30
C MET A 19 0.36 10.24 15.45
N SER A 20 0.67 11.47 15.88
CA SER A 20 1.59 11.72 17.01
C SER A 20 1.06 11.13 18.33
N ALA A 21 -0.25 11.24 18.58
CA ALA A 21 -0.90 10.65 19.74
C ALA A 21 -0.81 9.12 19.71
N ALA A 22 -1.04 8.50 18.54
CA ALA A 22 -0.90 7.06 18.38
C ALA A 22 0.52 6.56 18.65
N MET A 23 1.56 7.26 18.18
CA MET A 23 2.95 6.90 18.47
C MET A 23 3.27 7.01 19.97
N SER A 24 2.74 8.04 20.63
CA SER A 24 2.89 8.21 22.08
C SER A 24 2.18 7.09 22.86
N ALA A 25 1.00 6.67 22.41
CA ALA A 25 0.24 5.58 23.02
C ALA A 25 0.91 4.21 22.82
N LEU A 26 1.53 3.97 21.65
CA LEU A 26 2.37 2.78 21.42
C LEU A 26 3.55 2.73 22.40
N ALA A 27 4.26 3.85 22.56
CA ALA A 27 5.37 3.95 23.52
C ALA A 27 4.91 3.67 24.96
N ALA A 28 3.78 4.23 25.37
CA ALA A 28 3.19 3.97 26.68
C ALA A 28 2.77 2.50 26.89
N ALA A 29 2.43 1.79 25.81
CA ALA A 29 2.10 0.36 25.82
C ALA A 29 3.35 -0.56 25.75
N GLY A 30 4.56 0.00 25.83
CA GLY A 30 5.81 -0.76 25.78
C GLY A 30 6.26 -1.17 24.39
N VAL A 31 5.74 -0.51 23.35
CA VAL A 31 6.22 -0.62 21.97
C VAL A 31 7.17 0.54 21.68
N GLU A 32 8.44 0.26 21.46
CA GLU A 32 9.42 1.29 21.14
C GLU A 32 9.21 1.79 19.71
N VAL A 33 9.03 3.10 19.54
CA VAL A 33 9.03 3.76 18.23
C VAL A 33 10.47 4.15 17.90
N VAL A 34 11.09 3.44 16.95
CA VAL A 34 12.49 3.62 16.58
C VAL A 34 12.67 4.89 15.75
N CYS A 35 11.84 5.04 14.71
CA CYS A 35 11.81 6.22 13.86
C CYS A 35 10.48 6.32 13.10
N CYS A 36 10.21 7.51 12.58
CA CYS A 36 9.10 7.79 11.68
C CYS A 36 9.64 8.46 10.40
N SER A 37 8.97 8.25 9.27
CA SER A 37 9.20 9.02 8.05
C SER A 37 8.68 10.47 8.21
N GLY A 38 8.95 11.31 7.21
CA GLY A 38 8.17 12.53 7.01
C GLY A 38 6.69 12.24 6.76
N LEU A 39 5.86 13.30 6.82
CA LEU A 39 4.47 13.24 6.38
C LEU A 39 4.40 13.38 4.86
N TYR A 40 3.53 12.62 4.22
CA TYR A 40 3.30 12.66 2.78
C TYR A 40 1.86 13.01 2.48
N ASP A 41 1.66 14.03 1.65
CA ASP A 41 0.36 14.39 1.11
C ASP A 41 0.11 13.64 -0.21
N THR A 42 -1.01 12.91 -0.27
CA THR A 42 -1.24 11.85 -1.28
C THR A 42 -2.63 11.92 -1.88
N THR A 43 -2.76 11.41 -3.11
CA THR A 43 -4.04 11.36 -3.82
C THR A 43 -5.02 10.38 -3.15
N PRO A 44 -6.30 10.75 -2.96
CA PRO A 44 -7.30 9.82 -2.44
C PRO A 44 -7.51 8.64 -3.39
N VAL A 45 -7.56 7.43 -2.82
CA VAL A 45 -7.89 6.19 -3.55
C VAL A 45 -9.30 5.76 -3.19
N GLY A 46 -10.13 5.51 -4.20
CA GLY A 46 -11.56 5.21 -4.03
C GLY A 46 -12.44 6.45 -4.18
N SER A 47 -13.66 6.25 -4.68
CA SER A 47 -14.65 7.30 -4.90
C SER A 47 -15.12 7.96 -3.60
N ALA A 48 -15.14 7.20 -2.49
CA ALA A 48 -15.58 7.63 -1.17
C ALA A 48 -14.51 8.38 -0.35
N ALA A 49 -13.27 8.44 -0.83
CA ALA A 49 -12.14 8.91 -0.04
C ALA A 49 -12.19 10.41 0.29
N GLY A 50 -12.85 11.24 -0.51
CA GLY A 50 -13.04 12.66 -0.22
C GLY A 50 -11.75 13.48 -0.39
N ALA A 51 -11.25 14.06 0.71
CA ALA A 51 -10.06 14.92 0.72
C ALA A 51 -8.75 14.13 0.57
N ARG A 52 -7.65 14.87 0.31
CA ARG A 52 -6.28 14.31 0.29
C ARG A 52 -5.92 13.70 1.63
N TYR A 53 -5.08 12.66 1.60
CA TYR A 53 -4.62 11.96 2.78
C TYR A 53 -3.23 12.44 3.19
N LEU A 54 -2.98 12.47 4.49
CA LEU A 54 -1.63 12.40 5.03
C LEU A 54 -1.27 10.94 5.28
N ASN A 55 -0.09 10.53 4.84
CA ASN A 55 0.48 9.20 5.06
C ASN A 55 1.88 9.31 5.66
N ALA A 56 2.25 8.32 6.47
CA ALA A 56 3.59 8.16 7.03
C ALA A 56 3.90 6.68 7.26
N ALA A 57 5.15 6.36 7.57
CA ALA A 57 5.57 5.06 8.05
C ALA A 57 6.32 5.19 9.37
N ALA A 58 6.27 4.16 10.19
CA ALA A 58 7.06 4.07 11.42
C ALA A 58 7.72 2.70 11.54
N GLU A 59 8.95 2.70 12.04
CA GLU A 59 9.64 1.51 12.50
C GLU A 59 9.48 1.36 14.01
N LEU A 60 9.11 0.16 14.43
CA LEU A 60 8.84 -0.21 15.81
C LEU A 60 9.76 -1.35 16.25
N GLN A 61 10.09 -1.38 17.53
CA GLN A 61 10.55 -2.56 18.24
C GLN A 61 9.49 -2.98 19.26
N THR A 62 8.96 -4.20 19.10
CA THR A 62 7.73 -4.61 19.79
C THR A 62 7.88 -5.98 20.45
N GLY A 63 7.41 -6.13 21.68
CA GLY A 63 7.25 -7.44 22.34
C GLY A 63 5.99 -8.21 21.93
N PRO A 64 4.82 -7.55 21.80
CA PRO A 64 3.58 -8.16 21.32
C PRO A 64 3.73 -8.94 20.01
N SER A 65 3.04 -10.08 19.93
CA SER A 65 2.89 -10.84 18.68
C SER A 65 2.15 -10.02 17.61
N PRO A 66 2.22 -10.41 16.32
CA PRO A 66 1.56 -9.66 15.26
C PRO A 66 0.06 -9.43 15.47
N GLU A 67 -0.67 -10.41 16.01
CA GLU A 67 -2.11 -10.26 16.27
C GLU A 67 -2.40 -9.38 17.50
N GLU A 68 -1.58 -9.45 18.54
CA GLU A 68 -1.70 -8.55 19.70
C GLU A 68 -1.36 -7.09 19.32
N LEU A 69 -0.37 -6.90 18.44
CA LEU A 69 -0.08 -5.59 17.88
C LEU A 69 -1.25 -5.09 17.02
N LEU A 70 -1.84 -5.96 16.18
CA LEU A 70 -3.02 -5.61 15.39
C LEU A 70 -4.17 -5.15 16.31
N ASP A 71 -4.43 -5.86 17.40
CA ASP A 71 -5.46 -5.48 18.37
C ASP A 71 -5.16 -4.11 19.01
N LEU A 72 -3.89 -3.84 19.34
CA LEU A 72 -3.48 -2.54 19.86
C LEU A 72 -3.72 -1.42 18.84
N LEU A 73 -3.29 -1.60 17.59
CA LEU A 73 -3.47 -0.60 16.54
C LEU A 73 -4.96 -0.31 16.28
N GLN A 74 -5.80 -1.34 16.24
CA GLN A 74 -7.25 -1.18 16.05
C GLN A 74 -7.92 -0.46 17.22
N ARG A 75 -7.45 -0.65 18.45
CA ARG A 75 -7.92 0.15 19.60
C ARG A 75 -7.56 1.62 19.45
N LEU A 76 -6.32 1.93 19.05
CA LEU A 76 -5.88 3.32 18.83
C LEU A 76 -6.67 4.00 17.71
N GLU A 77 -6.99 3.28 16.63
CA GLU A 77 -7.89 3.78 15.58
C GLU A 77 -9.28 4.15 16.14
N ALA A 78 -9.85 3.28 16.97
CA ALA A 78 -11.17 3.51 17.57
C ALA A 78 -11.16 4.70 18.54
N GLU A 79 -10.11 4.84 19.35
CA GLU A 79 -9.89 5.97 20.25
C GLU A 79 -9.72 7.30 19.49
N ALA A 80 -9.11 7.26 18.31
CA ALA A 80 -9.02 8.40 17.40
C ALA A 80 -10.36 8.73 16.69
N GLY A 81 -11.43 7.95 16.93
CA GLY A 81 -12.77 8.19 16.39
C GLY A 81 -13.05 7.53 15.05
N ARG A 82 -12.25 6.54 14.62
CA ARG A 82 -12.51 5.80 13.38
C ARG A 82 -13.77 4.95 13.51
N VAL A 83 -14.75 5.20 12.64
CA VAL A 83 -15.95 4.37 12.48
C VAL A 83 -15.90 3.67 11.11
N ARG A 84 -15.98 2.34 11.11
CA ARG A 84 -15.92 1.53 9.87
C ARG A 84 -17.30 1.44 9.20
N THR A 85 -17.76 2.52 8.58
CA THR A 85 -19.04 2.56 7.85
C THR A 85 -18.90 2.25 6.35
N GLU A 86 -17.81 2.69 5.72
CA GLU A 86 -17.61 2.59 4.28
C GLU A 86 -16.17 2.18 3.92
N ARG A 87 -16.04 1.35 2.87
CA ARG A 87 -14.73 0.92 2.36
C ARG A 87 -14.02 2.13 1.73
N TRP A 88 -12.81 2.44 2.22
CA TRP A 88 -12.03 3.64 1.85
C TRP A 88 -12.69 4.99 2.18
N GLY A 89 -13.71 5.00 3.06
CA GLY A 89 -14.29 6.24 3.56
C GLY A 89 -13.30 7.08 4.39
N PRO A 90 -13.61 8.37 4.62
CA PRO A 90 -12.77 9.28 5.38
C PRO A 90 -12.49 8.77 6.80
N ARG A 91 -11.28 8.99 7.29
CA ARG A 91 -10.84 8.50 8.60
C ARG A 91 -9.86 9.46 9.27
N PRO A 92 -9.93 9.62 10.61
CA PRO A 92 -8.96 10.40 11.36
C PRO A 92 -7.60 9.69 11.45
N LEU A 93 -7.62 8.35 11.53
CA LEU A 93 -6.42 7.53 11.66
C LEU A 93 -6.64 6.11 11.09
N ASP A 94 -5.63 5.60 10.41
CA ASP A 94 -5.45 4.26 9.86
C ASP A 94 -4.07 3.76 10.22
N LEU A 95 -3.99 2.56 10.81
CA LEU A 95 -2.74 1.95 11.25
C LEU A 95 -2.65 0.52 10.71
N ASP A 96 -1.79 0.30 9.72
CA ASP A 96 -1.62 -1.00 9.07
C ASP A 96 -0.25 -1.60 9.36
N ILE A 97 -0.19 -2.88 9.76
CA ILE A 97 1.08 -3.62 9.85
C ILE A 97 1.55 -3.96 8.44
N LEU A 98 2.73 -3.47 8.05
CA LEU A 98 3.33 -3.69 6.74
C LEU A 98 4.25 -4.91 6.72
N LEU A 99 5.17 -4.95 7.67
CA LEU A 99 6.21 -5.97 7.82
C LEU A 99 6.42 -6.27 9.30
N TYR A 100 6.79 -7.52 9.62
CA TYR A 100 7.07 -7.93 10.99
C TYR A 100 8.26 -8.89 11.00
N ALA A 101 9.41 -8.38 11.37
CA ALA A 101 10.70 -9.07 11.35
C ALA A 101 10.89 -9.82 10.02
N ASP A 102 11.30 -11.08 10.10
CA ASP A 102 11.47 -12.03 9.02
C ASP A 102 10.26 -12.98 8.88
N ARG A 103 9.07 -12.55 9.30
CA ARG A 103 7.87 -13.40 9.31
C ARG A 103 7.02 -13.25 8.06
N LYS A 104 6.55 -14.40 7.56
CA LYS A 104 5.35 -14.50 6.73
C LYS A 104 4.20 -15.02 7.58
N LEU A 105 3.05 -14.35 7.48
CA LEU A 105 1.84 -14.72 8.18
C LEU A 105 0.66 -14.64 7.21
N SER A 106 -0.22 -15.64 7.25
CA SER A 106 -1.50 -15.60 6.58
C SER A 106 -2.53 -16.23 7.50
N THR A 107 -3.20 -15.39 8.29
CA THR A 107 -4.35 -15.77 9.11
C THR A 107 -5.61 -15.11 8.54
N PRO A 108 -6.82 -15.56 8.95
CA PRO A 108 -8.06 -14.90 8.55
C PRO A 108 -8.12 -13.41 8.95
N ARG A 109 -7.31 -12.98 9.92
CA ARG A 109 -7.30 -11.61 10.44
C ARG A 109 -6.13 -10.76 9.90
N LEU A 110 -4.99 -11.39 9.62
CA LEU A 110 -3.73 -10.68 9.35
C LEU A 110 -2.89 -11.39 8.30
N THR A 111 -2.42 -10.62 7.32
CA THR A 111 -1.46 -11.09 6.31
C THR A 111 -0.21 -10.22 6.39
N ILE A 112 0.96 -10.85 6.50
CA ILE A 112 2.28 -10.20 6.56
C ILE A 112 3.22 -10.93 5.56
N PRO A 113 3.95 -10.22 4.69
CA PRO A 113 3.85 -8.79 4.39
C PRO A 113 2.44 -8.32 4.02
N HIS A 114 2.13 -7.04 4.22
CA HIS A 114 0.81 -6.50 3.89
C HIS A 114 0.53 -6.69 2.39
N PRO A 115 -0.62 -7.29 2.00
CA PRO A 115 -0.84 -7.77 0.63
C PRO A 115 -0.88 -6.65 -0.42
N ALA A 116 -1.11 -5.41 0.01
CA ALA A 116 -1.14 -4.25 -0.87
C ALA A 116 0.08 -3.32 -0.78
N LEU A 117 1.06 -3.62 0.08
CA LEU A 117 2.26 -2.81 0.27
C LEU A 117 2.98 -2.56 -1.07
N TRP A 118 3.18 -3.61 -1.85
CA TRP A 118 4.07 -3.62 -3.01
C TRP A 118 3.61 -2.77 -4.20
N TYR A 119 2.36 -2.30 -4.24
CA TYR A 119 1.82 -1.49 -5.35
C TYR A 119 1.31 -0.11 -4.94
N ARG A 120 1.40 0.27 -3.66
CA ARG A 120 0.88 1.55 -3.16
C ARG A 120 2.02 2.53 -2.94
N ARG A 121 2.14 3.55 -3.81
CA ARG A 121 3.18 4.60 -3.66
C ARG A 121 3.03 5.38 -2.36
N PHE A 122 1.82 5.71 -1.95
CA PHE A 122 1.56 6.37 -0.65
C PHE A 122 1.98 5.54 0.58
N VAL A 123 2.28 4.24 0.42
CA VAL A 123 2.89 3.40 1.48
C VAL A 123 4.39 3.24 1.24
N LEU A 124 4.80 2.97 -0.01
CA LEU A 124 6.19 2.70 -0.37
C LEU A 124 7.10 3.92 -0.22
N ASP A 125 6.65 5.13 -0.57
CA ASP A 125 7.48 6.35 -0.46
C ASP A 125 7.84 6.67 1.00
N PRO A 126 6.87 6.77 1.94
CA PRO A 126 7.20 6.93 3.36
C PRO A 126 8.04 5.76 3.92
N LEU A 127 7.71 4.52 3.56
CA LEU A 127 8.44 3.36 4.08
C LEU A 127 9.89 3.32 3.57
N ALA A 128 10.13 3.65 2.30
CA ALA A 128 11.47 3.68 1.74
C ALA A 128 12.38 4.73 2.42
N GLU A 129 11.82 5.83 2.94
CA GLU A 129 12.59 6.83 3.70
C GLU A 129 13.29 6.23 4.93
N ILE A 130 12.68 5.23 5.58
CA ILE A 130 13.18 4.63 6.83
C ILE A 130 13.65 3.18 6.68
N ALA A 131 13.25 2.49 5.61
CA ALA A 131 13.40 1.05 5.46
C ALA A 131 13.79 0.63 4.02
N ASP A 132 14.49 1.49 3.28
CA ASP A 132 14.87 1.28 1.87
C ASP A 132 15.46 -0.12 1.58
N ALA A 133 16.38 -0.57 2.43
CA ALA A 133 17.11 -1.83 2.27
C ALA A 133 16.39 -3.07 2.85
N VAL A 134 15.21 -2.90 3.47
CA VAL A 134 14.45 -4.02 4.05
C VAL A 134 13.84 -4.86 2.93
N GLU A 135 14.02 -6.18 3.02
CA GLU A 135 13.51 -7.11 2.00
C GLU A 135 12.02 -7.45 2.21
N HIS A 136 11.24 -7.35 1.14
CA HIS A 136 9.87 -7.84 1.08
C HIS A 136 9.87 -9.34 0.75
N LEU A 137 9.54 -10.16 1.74
CA LEU A 137 9.71 -11.62 1.68
C LEU A 137 8.92 -12.33 0.55
N ASP A 138 7.83 -11.76 0.04
CA ASP A 138 7.10 -12.35 -1.11
C ASP A 138 7.78 -12.13 -2.46
N PHE A 139 8.51 -11.04 -2.61
CA PHE A 139 9.13 -10.68 -3.89
C PHE A 139 10.66 -10.87 -3.87
N GLY A 140 11.28 -11.00 -2.70
CA GLY A 140 12.74 -11.09 -2.58
C GLY A 140 13.46 -9.80 -3.02
N MET A 141 12.74 -8.68 -2.93
CA MET A 141 13.18 -7.35 -3.36
C MET A 141 13.13 -6.39 -2.18
N THR A 142 14.01 -5.38 -2.16
CA THR A 142 13.96 -4.35 -1.12
C THR A 142 12.77 -3.42 -1.30
N ILE A 143 12.39 -2.70 -0.25
CA ILE A 143 11.36 -1.65 -0.34
C ILE A 143 11.75 -0.59 -1.38
N GLY A 144 13.02 -0.20 -1.43
CA GLY A 144 13.55 0.71 -2.45
C GLY A 144 13.33 0.18 -3.87
N GLU A 145 13.69 -1.07 -4.13
CA GLU A 145 13.47 -1.71 -5.44
C GLU A 145 11.98 -1.80 -5.80
N LEU A 146 11.11 -2.14 -4.84
CA LEU A 146 9.66 -2.17 -5.06
C LEU A 146 9.09 -0.78 -5.42
N ARG A 147 9.61 0.27 -4.78
CA ARG A 147 9.25 1.67 -5.06
C ARG A 147 9.73 2.09 -6.44
N GLU A 148 11.00 1.86 -6.76
CA GLU A 148 11.61 2.22 -8.05
C GLU A 148 10.88 1.60 -9.23
N ARG A 149 10.40 0.36 -9.06
CA ARG A 149 9.61 -0.34 -10.08
C ARG A 149 8.39 0.43 -10.52
N LEU A 150 7.76 1.15 -9.60
CA LEU A 150 6.55 1.94 -9.85
C LEU A 150 6.84 3.37 -10.33
N LEU A 151 8.12 3.78 -10.42
CA LEU A 151 8.51 5.09 -10.97
C LEU A 151 8.61 5.10 -12.50
N VAL A 152 8.64 3.92 -13.14
CA VAL A 152 8.74 3.79 -14.61
C VAL A 152 7.52 4.40 -15.30
N ARG A 153 7.74 5.15 -16.38
CA ARG A 153 6.69 5.76 -17.20
C ARG A 153 6.95 5.53 -18.71
N PRO A 154 5.92 5.14 -19.49
CA PRO A 154 4.60 4.68 -19.04
C PRO A 154 4.74 3.42 -18.16
N LEU A 155 3.95 3.30 -17.10
CA LEU A 155 3.92 2.09 -16.26
C LEU A 155 3.35 0.93 -17.09
N PRO A 156 4.09 -0.17 -17.30
CA PRO A 156 3.56 -1.34 -17.98
C PRO A 156 2.45 -2.04 -17.18
N VAL A 157 1.28 -2.18 -17.79
CA VAL A 157 0.11 -2.84 -17.19
C VAL A 157 -0.34 -3.94 -18.14
N ALA A 158 -0.33 -5.19 -17.69
CA ALA A 158 -0.93 -6.29 -18.45
C ALA A 158 -2.28 -6.66 -17.86
N ILE A 159 -3.32 -6.67 -18.69
CA ILE A 159 -4.66 -7.15 -18.35
C ILE A 159 -4.78 -8.58 -18.87
N GLN A 160 -5.00 -9.50 -17.95
CA GLN A 160 -5.17 -10.92 -18.23
C GLN A 160 -6.66 -11.23 -18.17
N LEU A 161 -7.32 -11.19 -19.33
CA LEU A 161 -8.75 -11.44 -19.51
C LEU A 161 -9.01 -11.93 -20.94
N PRO A 162 -10.13 -12.63 -21.22
CA PRO A 162 -10.61 -12.81 -22.59
C PRO A 162 -10.69 -11.46 -23.32
N VAL A 163 -10.30 -11.42 -24.60
CA VAL A 163 -10.18 -10.17 -25.39
C VAL A 163 -11.44 -9.31 -25.30
N ALA A 164 -12.62 -9.93 -25.41
CA ALA A 164 -13.91 -9.22 -25.32
C ALA A 164 -14.13 -8.48 -23.99
N SER A 165 -13.52 -8.93 -22.89
CA SER A 165 -13.59 -8.27 -21.58
C SER A 165 -12.37 -7.38 -21.31
N ALA A 166 -11.21 -7.69 -21.91
CA ALA A 166 -9.98 -6.91 -21.75
C ALA A 166 -10.09 -5.55 -22.46
N THR A 167 -10.65 -5.50 -23.66
CA THR A 167 -10.70 -4.27 -24.49
C THR A 167 -11.45 -3.11 -23.81
N PRO A 168 -12.68 -3.28 -23.30
CA PRO A 168 -13.39 -2.18 -22.64
C PRO A 168 -12.65 -1.65 -21.41
N LEU A 169 -12.08 -2.56 -20.61
CA LEU A 169 -11.30 -2.19 -19.43
C LEU A 169 -10.03 -1.42 -19.84
N ALA A 170 -9.29 -1.91 -20.83
CA ALA A 170 -8.09 -1.24 -21.35
C ALA A 170 -8.40 0.17 -21.85
N GLU A 171 -9.48 0.35 -22.61
CA GLU A 171 -9.93 1.66 -23.08
C GLU A 171 -10.27 2.60 -21.93
N THR A 172 -11.00 2.12 -20.91
CA THR A 172 -11.30 2.92 -19.70
C THR A 172 -10.02 3.36 -19.00
N LEU A 173 -9.06 2.44 -18.80
CA LEU A 173 -7.80 2.76 -18.12
C LEU A 173 -6.95 3.75 -18.93
N ILE A 174 -6.83 3.56 -20.25
CA ILE A 174 -6.10 4.48 -21.15
C ILE A 174 -6.77 5.87 -21.15
N ARG A 175 -8.11 5.93 -21.20
CA ARG A 175 -8.86 7.19 -21.14
C ARG A 175 -8.60 7.95 -19.83
N ARG A 176 -8.49 7.23 -18.72
CA ARG A 176 -8.30 7.83 -17.38
C ARG A 176 -6.86 8.20 -17.06
N PHE A 177 -5.89 7.34 -17.41
CA PHE A 177 -4.49 7.52 -17.02
C PHE A 177 -3.58 7.99 -18.17
N GLY A 178 -4.07 7.95 -19.42
CA GLY A 178 -3.37 8.46 -20.59
C GLY A 178 -1.98 7.87 -20.78
N ALA A 179 -1.01 8.73 -21.10
CA ALA A 179 0.39 8.35 -21.33
C ALA A 179 1.14 7.88 -20.06
N ARG A 180 0.49 7.86 -18.89
CA ARG A 180 1.12 7.37 -17.64
C ARG A 180 1.21 5.85 -17.59
N ILE A 181 0.43 5.14 -18.42
CA ILE A 181 0.41 3.67 -18.48
C ILE A 181 0.58 3.17 -19.92
N ALA A 182 1.09 1.95 -20.04
CA ALA A 182 1.12 1.21 -21.29
C ALA A 182 0.38 -0.12 -21.06
N VAL A 183 -0.81 -0.24 -21.64
CA VAL A 183 -1.67 -1.41 -21.42
C VAL A 183 -1.43 -2.46 -22.49
N THR A 184 -1.23 -3.70 -22.06
CA THR A 184 -1.25 -4.88 -22.93
C THR A 184 -2.36 -5.82 -22.48
N ALA A 185 -2.90 -6.61 -23.41
CA ALA A 185 -3.93 -7.60 -23.10
C ALA A 185 -3.42 -9.00 -23.46
N SER A 186 -3.69 -9.98 -22.61
CA SER A 186 -3.43 -11.39 -22.89
C SER A 186 -4.56 -12.27 -22.35
N THR A 187 -4.77 -13.42 -22.97
CA THR A 187 -5.82 -14.35 -22.58
C THR A 187 -5.27 -15.38 -21.60
N THR A 188 -5.34 -15.08 -20.30
CA THR A 188 -4.95 -15.96 -19.18
C THR A 188 -5.94 -15.76 -18.01
N ASP A 189 -5.63 -16.28 -16.82
CA ASP A 189 -6.45 -16.11 -15.61
C ASP A 189 -6.75 -14.64 -15.31
N ALA A 190 -7.94 -14.36 -14.76
CA ALA A 190 -8.43 -12.99 -14.56
C ALA A 190 -7.55 -12.18 -13.60
N ALA A 191 -6.63 -11.37 -14.13
CA ALA A 191 -5.67 -10.63 -13.33
C ALA A 191 -5.16 -9.32 -13.99
N ILE A 192 -4.53 -8.48 -13.17
CA ILE A 192 -3.73 -7.33 -13.61
C ILE A 192 -2.29 -7.55 -13.14
N VAL A 193 -1.35 -7.41 -14.07
CA VAL A 193 0.09 -7.42 -13.76
C VAL A 193 0.60 -5.99 -13.86
N LEU A 194 1.18 -5.50 -12.77
CA LEU A 194 1.91 -4.24 -12.74
C LEU A 194 3.38 -4.56 -13.00
N ALA A 195 3.76 -4.69 -14.26
CA ALA A 195 5.16 -4.93 -14.59
C ALA A 195 5.91 -3.59 -14.52
N GLY A 196 7.05 -3.53 -13.83
CA GLY A 196 8.02 -2.46 -14.10
C GLY A 196 8.76 -2.76 -15.41
N HIS A 197 9.93 -2.15 -15.64
CA HIS A 197 10.83 -2.69 -16.66
C HIS A 197 11.04 -4.19 -16.42
N HIS A 198 10.98 -4.98 -17.50
CA HIS A 198 11.33 -6.40 -17.51
C HIS A 198 12.51 -6.68 -16.57
N THR A 199 12.24 -7.41 -15.48
CA THR A 199 13.20 -8.18 -14.65
C THR A 199 14.47 -7.48 -14.14
N GLN A 200 14.59 -6.15 -14.26
CA GLN A 200 15.73 -5.38 -13.80
C GLN A 200 15.28 -4.03 -13.23
N VAL A 201 14.58 -4.07 -12.10
CA VAL A 201 14.65 -2.98 -11.12
C VAL A 201 15.71 -3.45 -10.14
N GLY A 202 16.93 -2.96 -10.28
CA GLY A 202 18.07 -3.43 -9.49
C GLY A 202 18.44 -4.90 -9.72
N ARG A 203 18.82 -5.34 -10.93
CA ARG A 203 19.47 -6.65 -11.21
C ARG A 203 18.78 -7.95 -10.75
N LYS A 204 17.64 -7.93 -10.05
CA LYS A 204 16.95 -9.09 -9.48
C LYS A 204 15.62 -9.37 -10.19
N THR A 205 15.41 -10.65 -10.51
CA THR A 205 14.10 -11.18 -10.90
C THR A 205 13.26 -11.40 -9.64
N PRO A 206 12.02 -10.91 -9.56
CA PRO A 206 11.21 -11.08 -8.37
C PRO A 206 10.90 -12.57 -8.14
N ALA A 207 10.84 -12.98 -6.87
CA ALA A 207 10.52 -14.36 -6.50
C ALA A 207 9.09 -14.76 -6.90
N THR A 208 8.18 -13.79 -6.99
CA THR A 208 6.80 -13.97 -7.45
C THR A 208 6.38 -12.89 -8.44
N PRO A 209 5.44 -13.17 -9.37
CA PRO A 209 4.90 -12.16 -10.27
C PRO A 209 4.15 -11.03 -9.55
N PHE A 210 4.24 -9.81 -10.07
CA PHE A 210 3.50 -8.63 -9.59
C PHE A 210 2.03 -8.63 -10.04
N THR A 211 1.32 -9.67 -9.63
CA THR A 211 -0.03 -10.00 -10.12
C THR A 211 -1.09 -9.72 -9.05
N LEU A 212 -2.17 -9.08 -9.47
CA LEU A 212 -3.38 -8.87 -8.68
C LEU A 212 -4.54 -9.61 -9.35
N ASN A 213 -5.16 -10.53 -8.61
CA ASN A 213 -6.35 -11.21 -9.09
C ASN A 213 -7.49 -10.20 -9.26
N LEU A 214 -8.15 -10.23 -10.42
CA LEU A 214 -9.30 -9.39 -10.70
C LEU A 214 -10.54 -9.95 -9.98
N PRO A 215 -11.38 -9.08 -9.38
CA PRO A 215 -12.61 -9.51 -8.73
C PRO A 215 -13.69 -9.91 -9.76
N ALA A 216 -14.92 -10.09 -9.28
CA ALA A 216 -16.08 -10.30 -10.12
C ALA A 216 -16.26 -9.15 -11.13
N ALA A 217 -16.83 -9.44 -12.30
CA ALA A 217 -16.90 -8.51 -13.43
C ALA A 217 -17.45 -7.11 -13.07
N ALA A 218 -18.45 -7.05 -12.18
CA ALA A 218 -19.08 -5.81 -11.74
C ALA A 218 -18.14 -4.86 -10.97
N GLU A 219 -17.08 -5.38 -10.34
CA GLU A 219 -16.16 -4.62 -9.49
C GLU A 219 -14.79 -4.37 -10.16
N ARG A 220 -14.52 -5.00 -11.32
CA ARG A 220 -13.19 -5.00 -11.94
C ARG A 220 -12.69 -3.63 -12.35
N GLU A 221 -13.56 -2.83 -12.94
CA GLU A 221 -13.20 -1.49 -13.42
C GLU A 221 -12.77 -0.61 -12.25
N GLU A 222 -13.61 -0.52 -11.23
CA GLU A 222 -13.30 0.24 -10.01
C GLU A 222 -12.03 -0.28 -9.33
N PHE A 223 -11.90 -1.61 -9.18
CA PHE A 223 -10.71 -2.22 -8.62
C PHE A 223 -9.44 -1.82 -9.39
N ALA A 224 -9.45 -1.94 -10.72
CA ALA A 224 -8.31 -1.59 -11.57
C ALA A 224 -7.96 -0.10 -11.49
N ILE A 225 -8.96 0.78 -11.46
CA ILE A 225 -8.77 2.22 -11.28
C ILE A 225 -8.10 2.51 -9.94
N ASN A 226 -8.55 1.88 -8.86
CA ASN A 226 -7.98 2.11 -7.54
C ASN A 226 -6.56 1.59 -7.40
N VAL A 227 -6.28 0.41 -7.95
CA VAL A 227 -4.92 -0.15 -8.03
C VAL A 227 -3.99 0.81 -8.77
N LEU A 228 -4.38 1.30 -9.94
CA LEU A 228 -3.54 2.19 -10.73
C LEU A 228 -3.44 3.60 -10.15
N THR A 229 -4.49 4.10 -9.48
CA THR A 229 -4.42 5.37 -8.74
C THR A 229 -3.37 5.28 -7.64
N ALA A 230 -3.34 4.17 -6.89
CA ALA A 230 -2.33 3.93 -5.86
C ALA A 230 -0.91 3.71 -6.41
N ALA A 231 -0.77 3.00 -7.54
CA ALA A 231 0.52 2.68 -8.15
C ALA A 231 1.14 3.88 -8.88
N LEU A 232 0.30 4.77 -9.41
CA LEU A 232 0.72 5.97 -10.10
C LEU A 232 0.71 7.20 -9.20
N ASP A 233 0.35 7.10 -7.92
CA ASP A 233 0.38 8.26 -7.04
C ASP A 233 1.78 8.88 -7.00
N GLU A 234 1.82 10.18 -6.76
CA GLU A 234 3.05 10.98 -6.64
C GLU A 234 3.06 11.64 -5.26
N PRO A 235 3.31 10.85 -4.19
CA PRO A 235 3.31 11.37 -2.82
C PRO A 235 4.27 12.56 -2.67
N GLN A 236 3.77 13.64 -2.06
CA GLN A 236 4.58 14.83 -1.79
C GLN A 236 4.97 14.84 -0.32
N ARG A 237 6.28 14.71 -0.05
CA ARG A 237 6.82 14.84 1.31
C ARG A 237 6.62 16.29 1.77
N LEU A 238 6.06 16.45 2.96
CA LEU A 238 5.91 17.74 3.64
C LEU A 238 7.17 18.02 4.47
N ASP A 239 7.58 19.29 4.50
CA ASP A 239 8.74 19.78 5.26
C ASP A 239 8.45 19.96 6.75
#